data_AF-A0AAU6AHP8-F1
#
_entry.id   AF-A0AAU6AHP8-F1
#
_cell.length_a   1.000
_cell.length_b   1.000
_cell.length_c   1.000
_cell.angle_alpha   90.00
_cell.angle_beta   90.00
_cell.angle_gamma   90.00
#
_symmetry.space_group_name_H-M   'P 1'
#
loop_
_entity.id
_entity.type
_entity.pdbx_description
1 polymer ?
#
loop_
_entity_poly.entity_id
_entity_poly.type
_entity_poly.pdbx_seq_one_letter_code
_entity_poly.pdbx_strand_id
1 'polypeptide(L)'
;MRVRGQAREDYVLEPVYWDAGTARPLPRLLKGRTRGPVFVTHRRPGPGKVVSPRDVRPDTGPARLSYGRTRALLDEHTALRGPGAGWDLHEYRHSALTHLGEQGASLLMLMAKSRHKKPENVRRYFKPSPEAIAELTSLLAPGGSNR
;
A
#
# COMPACT_ATOMS: atom_id res chain seq x y z
N MET A 1 -1.18 -4.55 39.22
CA MET A 1 -2.38 -4.07 38.49
C MET A 1 -1.88 -3.25 37.29
N ARG A 2 -1.81 -3.85 36.08
CA ARG A 2 -1.26 -3.15 34.89
C ARG A 2 -2.37 -2.31 34.25
N VAL A 3 -2.20 -0.99 34.27
CA VAL A 3 -3.07 -0.05 33.54
C VAL A 3 -2.99 -0.39 32.06
N ARG A 4 -4.10 -0.85 31.49
CA ARG A 4 -4.24 -1.06 30.04
C ARG A 4 -3.99 0.29 29.37
N GLY A 5 -3.00 0.33 28.48
CA GLY A 5 -2.67 1.52 27.71
C GLY A 5 -3.93 2.07 27.05
N GLN A 6 -4.24 3.31 27.39
CA GLN A 6 -5.23 4.16 26.74
C GLN A 6 -5.06 4.01 25.22
N ALA A 7 -6.13 3.64 24.52
CA ALA A 7 -6.09 3.55 23.07
C ALA A 7 -5.70 4.94 22.54
N ARG A 8 -4.49 5.07 21.99
CA ARG A 8 -4.00 6.32 21.41
C ARG A 8 -5.03 6.80 20.38
N GLU A 9 -5.70 7.91 20.64
CA GLU A 9 -6.72 8.50 19.76
C GLU A 9 -6.12 9.37 18.65
N ASP A 10 -4.79 9.46 18.56
CA ASP A 10 -4.11 10.23 17.53
C ASP A 10 -3.99 9.41 16.24
N TYR A 11 -5.00 9.50 15.38
CA TYR A 11 -4.95 8.91 14.05
C TYR A 11 -4.99 9.99 12.98
N VAL A 12 -3.98 9.99 12.13
CA VAL A 12 -3.92 10.86 10.95
C VAL A 12 -4.80 10.24 9.87
N LEU A 13 -5.84 10.97 9.46
CA LEU A 13 -6.61 10.67 8.26
C LEU A 13 -5.73 10.99 7.04
N GLU A 14 -4.99 10.01 6.57
CA GLU A 14 -4.14 10.16 5.38
C GLU A 14 -4.89 9.69 4.13
N PRO A 15 -4.98 10.51 3.07
CA PRO A 15 -5.54 10.08 1.80
C PRO A 15 -4.65 9.01 1.17
N VAL A 16 -5.28 7.93 0.69
CA VAL A 16 -4.62 6.87 -0.06
C VAL A 16 -4.98 7.00 -1.53
N TYR A 17 -3.96 7.15 -2.37
CA TYR A 17 -4.13 7.27 -3.82
C TYR A 17 -4.01 5.91 -4.49
N TRP A 18 -5.04 5.54 -5.25
CA TRP A 18 -5.09 4.34 -6.07
C TRP A 18 -5.26 4.70 -7.53
N ASP A 19 -4.58 3.95 -8.41
CA ASP A 19 -4.88 3.99 -9.83
C ASP A 19 -6.29 3.45 -10.11
N ALA A 20 -6.89 3.87 -11.24
CA ALA A 20 -8.22 3.46 -11.67
C ALA A 20 -8.37 1.93 -11.74
N GLY A 21 -7.33 1.21 -12.19
CA GLY A 21 -7.31 -0.25 -12.24
C GLY A 21 -7.43 -0.88 -10.86
N THR A 22 -6.67 -0.36 -9.89
CA THR A 22 -6.70 -0.80 -8.48
C THR A 22 -8.00 -0.40 -7.78
N ALA A 23 -8.63 0.71 -8.19
CA ALA A 23 -9.89 1.17 -7.62
C ALA A 23 -11.11 0.39 -8.16
N ARG A 24 -11.00 -0.22 -9.36
CA ARG A 24 -12.09 -0.95 -10.01
C ARG A 24 -12.76 -2.03 -9.15
N PRO A 25 -12.06 -2.81 -8.30
CA PRO A 25 -12.68 -3.82 -7.45
C PRO A 25 -13.37 -3.26 -6.20
N LEU A 26 -13.14 -1.97 -5.86
CA LEU A 26 -13.63 -1.41 -4.59
C LEU A 26 -15.15 -1.47 -4.41
N PRO A 27 -15.99 -1.17 -5.41
CA PRO A 27 -17.44 -1.27 -5.23
C PRO A 27 -17.87 -2.68 -4.79
N ARG A 28 -17.22 -3.73 -5.31
CA ARG A 28 -17.49 -5.13 -4.95
C ARG A 28 -16.99 -5.48 -3.55
N LEU A 29 -15.84 -4.93 -3.13
CA LEU A 29 -15.30 -5.12 -1.78
C LEU A 29 -16.11 -4.36 -0.74
N LEU A 30 -16.50 -3.12 -1.04
CA LEU A 30 -17.25 -2.25 -0.15
C LEU A 30 -18.71 -2.69 -0.03
N LYS A 31 -19.35 -3.20 -1.09
CA LYS A 31 -20.76 -3.61 -1.09
C LYS A 31 -21.69 -2.50 -0.56
N GLY A 32 -21.53 -1.28 -1.07
CA GLY A 32 -22.29 -0.09 -0.64
C GLY A 32 -21.83 0.56 0.66
N ARG A 33 -20.84 -0.02 1.37
CA ARG A 33 -20.27 0.59 2.58
C ARG A 33 -19.50 1.87 2.26
N THR A 34 -19.79 2.92 3.03
CA THR A 34 -19.07 4.20 2.99
C THR A 34 -18.06 4.36 4.13
N ARG A 35 -18.09 3.46 5.12
CA ARG A 35 -17.23 3.50 6.32
C ARG A 35 -16.76 2.09 6.72
N GLY A 36 -15.70 2.06 7.53
CA GLY A 36 -15.09 0.84 8.05
C GLY A 36 -14.00 0.24 7.14
N PRO A 37 -13.44 -0.91 7.53
CA PRO A 37 -12.32 -1.52 6.80
C PRO A 37 -12.72 -2.06 5.42
N VAL A 38 -11.86 -1.81 4.43
CA VAL A 38 -12.05 -2.29 3.04
C VAL A 38 -12.05 -3.83 3.01
N PHE A 39 -10.96 -4.43 3.51
CA PHE A 39 -10.80 -5.88 3.61
C PHE A 39 -11.26 -6.38 4.98
N VAL A 40 -12.26 -7.25 4.99
CA VAL A 40 -12.81 -7.86 6.20
C VAL A 40 -12.70 -9.37 6.17
N THR A 41 -12.71 -9.98 7.35
CA THR A 41 -12.86 -11.43 7.51
C THR A 41 -14.27 -11.88 7.11
N HIS A 42 -14.41 -13.19 6.87
CA HIS A 42 -15.71 -13.81 6.64
C HIS A 42 -16.46 -14.13 7.95
N ARG A 43 -15.75 -14.20 9.08
CA ARG A 43 -16.30 -14.44 10.44
C ARG A 43 -16.10 -13.23 11.35
N ARG A 44 -16.95 -13.10 12.35
CA ARG A 44 -16.78 -12.14 13.46
C ARG A 44 -15.57 -12.52 14.32
N PRO A 45 -14.94 -11.57 15.04
CA PRO A 45 -13.96 -11.88 16.07
C PRO A 45 -14.49 -12.93 17.05
N GLY A 46 -13.63 -13.86 17.46
CA GLY A 46 -13.99 -14.86 18.47
C GLY A 46 -14.26 -14.21 19.85
N PRO A 47 -15.01 -14.89 20.73
CA PRO A 47 -15.28 -14.41 22.09
C PRO A 47 -13.98 -14.03 22.81
N GLY A 48 -13.96 -12.86 23.45
CA GLY A 48 -12.79 -12.35 24.18
C GLY A 48 -11.71 -11.66 23.33
N LYS A 49 -11.81 -11.68 21.99
CA LYS A 49 -10.89 -10.93 21.13
C LYS A 49 -11.27 -9.45 21.08
N VAL A 50 -10.48 -8.60 21.75
CA VAL A 50 -10.64 -7.14 21.68
C VAL A 50 -10.13 -6.63 20.34
N VAL A 51 -11.01 -6.04 19.54
CA VAL A 51 -10.69 -5.40 18.26
C VAL A 51 -11.12 -3.94 18.35
N SER A 52 -10.32 -3.02 17.81
CA SER A 52 -10.69 -1.60 17.78
C SER A 52 -11.99 -1.43 16.98
N PRO A 53 -12.96 -0.60 17.44
CA PRO A 53 -14.21 -0.37 16.72
C PRO A 53 -14.02 0.03 15.25
N ARG A 54 -12.94 0.76 14.92
CA ARG A 54 -12.60 1.16 13.54
C ARG A 54 -12.19 0.00 12.64
N ASP A 55 -11.65 -1.06 13.24
CA ASP A 55 -11.24 -2.28 12.56
C ASP A 55 -12.41 -3.27 12.53
N VAL A 56 -13.61 -2.85 12.91
CA VAL A 56 -14.83 -3.65 12.79
C VAL A 56 -15.74 -2.96 11.78
N ARG A 57 -16.33 -3.75 10.90
CA ARG A 57 -17.35 -3.26 9.97
C ARG A 57 -18.59 -2.82 10.77
N PRO A 58 -19.08 -1.58 10.56
CA PRO A 58 -20.37 -1.16 11.12
C PRO A 58 -21.48 -2.14 10.73
N ASP A 59 -22.46 -2.33 11.62
CA ASP A 59 -23.72 -3.07 11.40
C ASP A 59 -23.62 -4.60 11.38
N THR A 60 -22.59 -5.18 10.75
CA THR A 60 -22.52 -6.65 10.56
C THR A 60 -21.47 -7.33 11.43
N GLY A 61 -20.43 -6.63 11.90
CA GLY A 61 -19.47 -7.12 12.88
C GLY A 61 -18.22 -7.90 12.41
N PRO A 62 -17.97 -8.22 11.12
CA PRO A 62 -16.67 -8.71 10.70
C PRO A 62 -15.54 -7.73 11.00
N ALA A 63 -14.39 -8.27 11.43
CA ALA A 63 -13.20 -7.46 11.65
C ALA A 63 -12.40 -7.27 10.36
N ARG A 64 -11.53 -6.27 10.36
CA ARG A 64 -10.49 -6.05 9.37
C ARG A 64 -9.61 -7.29 9.28
N LEU A 65 -9.23 -7.61 8.05
CA LEU A 65 -8.25 -8.67 7.79
C LEU A 65 -6.92 -8.34 8.49
N SER A 66 -6.44 -9.24 9.33
CA SER A 66 -5.14 -9.08 9.98
C SER A 66 -4.01 -9.25 8.96
N TYR A 67 -2.86 -8.61 9.21
CA TYR A 67 -1.68 -8.75 8.34
C TYR A 67 -1.31 -10.22 8.10
N GLY A 68 -1.26 -11.03 9.17
CA GLY A 68 -0.94 -12.46 9.05
C GLY A 68 -1.95 -13.24 8.21
N ARG A 69 -3.25 -12.92 8.29
CA ARG A 69 -4.24 -13.56 7.42
C ARG A 69 -4.14 -13.09 5.98
N THR A 70 -3.85 -11.81 5.75
CA THR A 70 -3.59 -11.29 4.40
C THR A 70 -2.40 -12.00 3.77
N ARG A 71 -1.30 -12.18 4.52
CA ARG A 71 -0.12 -12.92 4.07
C ARG A 71 -0.48 -14.35 3.68
N ALA A 72 -1.18 -15.09 4.55
CA ALA A 72 -1.59 -16.46 4.26
C ALA A 72 -2.48 -16.59 3.01
N LEU A 73 -3.40 -15.63 2.79
CA LEU A 73 -4.23 -15.60 1.58
C LEU A 73 -3.41 -15.28 0.31
N LEU A 74 -2.41 -14.40 0.42
CA LEU A 74 -1.53 -14.12 -0.70
C LEU A 74 -0.67 -15.34 -1.04
N ASP A 75 -0.08 -15.98 -0.04
CA ASP A 75 0.67 -17.22 -0.22
C ASP A 75 -0.19 -18.27 -0.95
N GLU A 76 -1.40 -18.51 -0.47
CA GLU A 76 -2.38 -19.46 -1.05
C GLU A 76 -2.71 -19.17 -2.53
N HIS A 77 -2.84 -17.89 -2.91
CA HIS A 77 -3.28 -17.50 -4.25
C HIS A 77 -2.15 -17.11 -5.21
N THR A 78 -0.90 -16.99 -4.73
CA THR A 78 0.25 -16.54 -5.55
C THR A 78 1.43 -17.53 -5.57
N ALA A 79 1.32 -18.66 -4.87
CA ALA A 79 2.28 -19.76 -4.96
C ALA A 79 2.14 -20.50 -6.31
N LEU A 80 2.68 -19.91 -7.38
CA LEU A 80 2.57 -20.41 -8.76
C LEU A 80 3.41 -21.67 -9.06
N ARG A 81 4.31 -22.10 -8.16
CA ARG A 81 5.29 -23.18 -8.40
C ARG A 81 5.22 -24.35 -7.40
N GLY A 82 4.06 -24.59 -6.78
CA GLY A 82 3.85 -25.65 -5.79
C GLY A 82 3.94 -25.14 -4.34
N PRO A 83 4.01 -26.04 -3.33
CA PRO A 83 4.08 -25.64 -1.92
C PRO A 83 5.34 -24.80 -1.66
N GLY A 84 5.16 -23.50 -1.46
CA GLY A 84 6.24 -22.54 -1.27
C GLY A 84 5.68 -21.19 -0.82
N ALA A 85 6.55 -20.27 -0.40
CA ALA A 85 6.15 -18.90 -0.12
C ALA A 85 5.65 -18.25 -1.42
N GLY A 86 4.42 -17.75 -1.42
CA GLY A 86 3.94 -16.90 -2.50
C GLY A 86 4.59 -15.52 -2.40
N TRP A 87 4.00 -14.55 -3.06
CA TRP A 87 4.44 -13.17 -2.96
C TRP A 87 4.06 -12.60 -1.59
N ASP A 88 5.01 -11.97 -0.91
CA ASP A 88 4.74 -11.28 0.34
C ASP A 88 4.29 -9.81 0.12
N LEU A 89 3.62 -9.23 1.12
CA LEU A 89 3.13 -7.84 1.07
C LEU A 89 4.27 -6.81 0.99
N HIS A 90 5.44 -7.16 1.50
CA HIS A 90 6.63 -6.32 1.49
C HIS A 90 7.21 -6.24 0.07
N GLU A 91 7.26 -7.36 -0.65
CA GLU A 91 7.69 -7.46 -2.04
C GLU A 91 6.83 -6.59 -2.96
N TYR A 92 5.50 -6.62 -2.81
CA TYR A 92 4.61 -5.73 -3.56
C TYR A 92 4.90 -4.25 -3.31
N ARG A 93 5.11 -3.87 -2.05
CA ARG A 93 5.45 -2.48 -1.69
C ARG A 93 6.81 -2.09 -2.28
N HIS A 94 7.78 -2.99 -2.31
CA HIS A 94 9.10 -2.74 -2.86
C HIS A 94 9.07 -2.63 -4.39
N SER A 95 8.39 -3.55 -5.08
CA SER A 95 8.25 -3.54 -6.54
C SER A 95 7.64 -2.23 -7.04
N ALA A 96 6.59 -1.73 -6.38
CA ALA A 96 5.98 -0.45 -6.75
C ALA A 96 6.96 0.73 -6.63
N LEU A 97 7.80 0.76 -5.59
CA LEU A 97 8.77 1.84 -5.42
C LEU A 97 9.95 1.73 -6.39
N THR A 98 10.39 0.51 -6.70
CA THR A 98 11.41 0.26 -7.72
C THR A 98 10.94 0.76 -9.08
N HIS A 99 9.75 0.38 -9.53
CA HIS A 99 9.23 0.84 -10.83
C HIS A 99 9.03 2.35 -10.91
N LEU A 100 8.54 2.98 -9.84
CA LEU A 100 8.46 4.44 -9.80
C LEU A 100 9.85 5.07 -9.88
N GLY A 101 10.84 4.49 -9.22
CA GLY A 101 12.22 4.94 -9.30
C GLY A 101 12.83 4.80 -10.70
N GLU A 102 12.58 3.68 -11.38
CA GLU A 102 12.99 3.44 -12.77
C GLU A 102 12.37 4.47 -13.73
N GLN A 103 11.09 4.80 -13.53
CA GLN A 103 10.38 5.87 -14.26
C GLN A 103 10.84 7.29 -13.90
N GLY A 104 11.90 7.45 -13.11
CA GLY A 104 12.47 8.75 -12.78
C GLY A 104 11.74 9.52 -11.68
N ALA A 105 10.87 8.88 -10.89
CA ALA A 105 10.21 9.56 -9.76
C ALA A 105 11.25 10.09 -8.76
N SER A 106 11.08 11.36 -8.35
CA SER A 106 12.00 12.00 -7.42
C SER A 106 11.97 11.32 -6.04
N LEU A 107 13.08 11.43 -5.30
CA LEU A 107 13.17 10.92 -3.93
C LEU A 107 12.03 11.40 -3.03
N LEU A 108 11.61 12.67 -3.18
CA LEU A 108 10.50 13.24 -2.43
C LEU A 108 9.14 12.61 -2.81
N MET A 109 8.92 12.32 -4.09
CA MET A 109 7.71 11.62 -4.54
C MET A 109 7.66 10.18 -4.03
N LEU A 110 8.80 9.48 -4.07
CA LEU A 110 8.91 8.13 -3.50
C LEU A 110 8.67 8.15 -1.99
N MET A 111 9.21 9.12 -1.27
CA MET A 111 8.94 9.31 0.16
C MET A 111 7.47 9.58 0.44
N ALA A 112 6.82 10.47 -0.31
CA ALA A 112 5.41 10.78 -0.18
C ALA A 112 4.53 9.54 -0.44
N LYS A 113 4.77 8.81 -1.53
CA LYS A 113 4.01 7.61 -1.89
C LYS A 113 4.18 6.47 -0.87
N SER A 114 5.41 6.29 -0.39
CA SER A 114 5.73 5.20 0.54
C SER A 114 5.46 5.55 2.00
N ARG A 115 5.44 6.84 2.36
CA ARG A 115 5.41 7.37 3.73
C ARG A 115 6.66 7.07 4.55
N HIS A 116 7.80 6.87 3.90
CA HIS A 116 9.07 6.85 4.62
C HIS A 116 9.44 8.26 5.06
N LYS A 117 9.71 8.43 6.36
CA LYS A 117 10.13 9.71 6.94
C LYS A 117 11.59 10.06 6.67
N LYS A 118 12.40 9.04 6.42
CA LYS A 118 13.85 9.11 6.30
C LYS A 118 14.26 8.83 4.85
N PRO A 119 14.95 9.75 4.16
CA PRO A 119 15.34 9.56 2.77
C PRO A 119 16.27 8.36 2.59
N GLU A 120 17.08 8.02 3.59
CA GLU A 120 18.01 6.90 3.55
C GLU A 120 17.30 5.56 3.29
N ASN A 121 16.06 5.40 3.78
CA ASN A 121 15.26 4.19 3.59
C ASN A 121 14.71 4.04 2.18
N VAL A 122 14.67 5.13 1.40
CA VAL A 122 14.08 5.18 0.05
C VAL A 122 15.14 5.25 -1.04
N ARG A 123 16.36 5.70 -0.72
CA ARG A 123 17.49 5.80 -1.67
C ARG A 123 17.70 4.55 -2.51
N ARG A 124 17.46 3.36 -1.95
CA ARG A 124 17.60 2.09 -2.68
C ARG A 124 16.72 1.96 -3.93
N TYR A 125 15.60 2.68 -3.97
CA TYR A 125 14.66 2.68 -5.10
C TYR A 125 14.93 3.80 -6.09
N PHE A 126 15.68 4.84 -5.71
CA PHE A 126 16.01 5.94 -6.59
C PHE A 126 17.11 5.52 -7.58
N LYS A 127 16.70 4.82 -8.63
CA LYS A 127 17.55 4.29 -9.70
C LYS A 127 16.89 4.60 -11.04
N PRO A 128 16.97 5.85 -11.52
CA PRO A 128 16.36 6.22 -12.81
C PRO A 128 16.97 5.38 -13.93
N SER A 129 16.11 4.94 -14.86
CA SER A 129 16.56 4.17 -16.00
C SER A 129 17.36 5.06 -16.98
N PRO A 130 18.19 4.47 -17.87
CA PRO A 130 18.86 5.23 -18.92
C PRO A 130 17.90 6.06 -19.77
N GLU A 131 16.69 5.55 -20.02
CA GLU A 131 15.63 6.25 -20.76
C GLU A 131 15.15 7.49 -20.00
N ALA A 132 14.88 7.37 -18.69
CA ALA A 132 14.51 8.53 -17.87
C ALA A 132 15.61 9.60 -17.83
N ILE A 133 16.88 9.19 -17.82
CA ILE A 133 18.03 10.10 -17.90
C ILE A 133 18.12 10.75 -19.29
N ALA A 134 17.85 10.01 -20.36
CA ALA A 134 17.85 10.54 -21.72
C ALA A 134 16.71 11.56 -21.93
N GLU A 135 15.51 11.28 -21.42
CA GLU A 135 14.38 12.23 -21.44
C GLU A 135 14.73 13.51 -20.69
N LEU A 136 15.29 13.39 -19.47
CA LEU A 136 15.74 14.55 -18.69
C LEU A 136 16.81 15.36 -19.45
N THR A 137 17.77 14.68 -20.07
CA THR A 137 18.85 15.31 -20.85
C THR A 137 18.30 16.04 -22.08
N SER A 138 17.25 15.50 -22.71
CA SER A 138 16.60 16.11 -23.87
C SER A 138 15.99 17.48 -23.58
N LEU A 139 15.65 17.78 -22.31
CA LEU A 139 15.19 19.11 -21.90
C LEU A 139 16.28 20.19 -22.00
N LEU A 140 17.55 19.79 -22.00
CA LEU A 140 18.69 20.69 -22.19
C LEU A 140 19.00 20.92 -23.67
N ALA A 141 18.36 20.17 -24.58
CA ALA A 141 18.53 20.40 -26.01
C ALA A 141 18.05 21.83 -26.30
N PRO A 142 18.85 22.64 -27.02
CA PRO A 142 18.41 23.98 -27.40
C PRO A 142 17.08 23.84 -28.13
N GLY A 143 16.03 24.46 -27.58
CA GLY A 143 14.72 24.49 -28.21
C GLY A 143 14.95 24.93 -29.65
N GLY A 144 14.51 24.12 -30.62
CA GLY A 144 14.75 24.35 -32.03
C GLY A 144 14.24 25.74 -32.42
N SER A 145 15.09 26.75 -32.27
CA SER A 145 14.96 28.05 -32.88
C SER A 145 15.37 27.87 -34.33
N ASN A 146 14.49 27.22 -35.09
CA ASN A 146 14.58 27.29 -36.53
C ASN A 146 13.28 27.89 -37.06
N ARG A 147 13.37 29.21 -37.21
CA ARG A 147 12.98 30.02 -38.38
C ARG A 147 11.52 29.96 -38.85
#